data_AF-A0A7S3MYE1-F1
#
_entry.id   AF-A0A7S3MYE1-F1
#
_cell.length_a   1.000
_cell.length_b   1.000
_cell.length_c   1.000
_cell.angle_alpha   90.00
_cell.angle_beta   90.00
_cell.angle_gamma   90.00
#
_symmetry.space_group_name_H-M   'P 1'
#
loop_
_entity.id
_entity.type
_entity.pdbx_description
1 polymer ?
#
loop_
_entity_poly.entity_id
_entity_poly.type
_entity_poly.pdbx_seq_one_letter_code
_entity_poly.pdbx_strand_id
1 'polypeptide(L)'
;IPKQNKPSRFDPSYINEFPNVLTHNDCHQNNIMMSTRNNLDFILIDFEYAGWNPMAMDVACYINETMNDNSYPGDNGIKWYLTNLMTLREQEEFIKTYLKQYFLNYMPQKE
;
A
#
# COMPACT_ATOMS: atom_id res chain seq x y z
N ILE A 1 -26.96 -3.29 -13.01
CA ILE A 1 -26.88 -3.05 -14.47
C ILE A 1 -25.55 -3.60 -14.96
N PRO A 2 -25.51 -4.69 -15.75
CA PRO A 2 -24.25 -5.19 -16.31
C PRO A 2 -23.74 -4.17 -17.32
N LYS A 3 -22.58 -3.57 -17.06
CA LYS A 3 -21.94 -2.65 -18.01
C LYS A 3 -21.33 -3.49 -19.13
N GLN A 4 -22.02 -3.55 -20.28
CA GLN A 4 -21.45 -4.02 -21.54
C GLN A 4 -20.15 -3.24 -21.82
N ASN A 5 -19.12 -3.92 -22.34
CA ASN A 5 -17.75 -3.43 -22.59
C ASN A 5 -16.72 -3.51 -21.44
N LYS A 6 -16.91 -4.36 -20.44
CA LYS A 6 -15.76 -4.78 -19.63
C LYS A 6 -15.03 -5.91 -20.37
N PRO A 7 -13.73 -5.75 -20.71
CA PRO A 7 -12.94 -6.87 -21.21
C PRO A 7 -13.05 -8.01 -20.20
N SER A 8 -13.02 -9.24 -20.71
CA SER A 8 -13.14 -10.42 -19.86
C SER A 8 -12.11 -10.30 -18.74
N ARG A 9 -12.46 -10.65 -17.51
CA ARG A 9 -11.57 -10.61 -16.33
C ARG A 9 -10.26 -11.40 -16.53
N PHE A 10 -10.16 -12.16 -17.62
CA PHE A 10 -9.09 -13.07 -17.98
C PHE A 10 -8.54 -12.82 -19.40
N ASP A 11 -8.79 -11.65 -20.00
CA ASP A 11 -8.09 -11.28 -21.23
C ASP A 11 -6.63 -10.95 -20.89
N PRO A 12 -5.64 -11.78 -21.29
CA PRO A 12 -4.23 -11.55 -20.95
C PRO A 12 -3.67 -10.29 -21.63
N SER A 13 -4.33 -9.78 -22.68
CA SER A 13 -3.94 -8.56 -23.37
C SER A 13 -4.49 -7.28 -22.72
N TYR A 14 -5.45 -7.41 -21.80
CA TYR A 14 -6.03 -6.29 -21.08
C TYR A 14 -5.17 -5.89 -19.88
N ILE A 15 -4.53 -4.73 -19.98
CA ILE A 15 -3.84 -4.10 -18.86
C ILE A 15 -4.85 -3.25 -18.10
N ASN A 16 -5.21 -3.66 -16.88
CA ASN A 16 -5.95 -2.79 -15.99
C ASN A 16 -4.98 -1.78 -15.37
N GLU A 17 -5.09 -0.51 -15.76
CA GLU A 17 -4.29 0.61 -15.23
C GLU A 17 -4.52 0.82 -13.72
N PHE A 18 -5.66 0.37 -13.19
CA PHE A 18 -6.03 0.46 -11.78
C PHE A 18 -6.43 -0.93 -11.25
N PRO A 19 -5.47 -1.86 -11.09
CA PRO A 19 -5.77 -3.22 -10.68
C PRO A 19 -6.26 -3.26 -9.23
N ASN A 20 -7.23 -4.14 -8.99
CA ASN A 20 -7.51 -4.61 -7.64
C ASN A 20 -6.48 -5.68 -7.31
N VAL A 21 -5.79 -5.50 -6.19
CA VAL A 21 -4.77 -6.42 -5.67
C VAL A 21 -5.20 -6.91 -4.30
N LEU A 22 -4.52 -7.94 -3.79
CA LEU A 22 -4.64 -8.26 -2.37
C LEU A 22 -3.94 -7.14 -1.61
N THR A 23 -4.72 -6.43 -0.81
CA THR A 23 -4.30 -5.28 -0.01
C THR A 23 -4.32 -5.64 1.47
N HIS A 24 -3.47 -5.00 2.25
CA HIS A 24 -3.46 -5.08 3.72
C HIS A 24 -4.63 -4.30 4.33
N ASN A 25 -4.97 -3.15 3.74
CA ASN A 25 -5.95 -2.16 4.17
C ASN A 25 -5.71 -1.49 5.53
N ASP A 26 -4.60 -1.82 6.20
CA ASP A 26 -4.26 -1.30 7.54
C ASP A 26 -2.73 -1.22 7.74
N CYS A 27 -2.04 -0.67 6.75
CA CYS A 27 -0.59 -0.60 6.73
C CYS A 27 -0.10 0.61 7.56
N HIS A 28 -0.16 0.51 8.89
CA HIS A 28 0.39 1.49 9.82
C HIS A 28 1.66 0.98 10.50
N GLN A 29 2.42 1.87 11.15
CA GLN A 29 3.76 1.60 11.67
C GLN A 29 3.87 0.40 12.63
N ASN A 30 2.81 0.09 13.38
CA ASN A 30 2.83 -1.03 14.32
C ASN A 30 2.62 -2.38 13.64
N ASN A 31 2.09 -2.40 12.41
CA ASN A 31 1.93 -3.60 11.58
C ASN A 31 3.14 -3.86 10.68
N ILE A 32 4.18 -3.04 10.77
CA ILE A 32 5.44 -3.17 10.02
C ILE A 32 6.56 -3.48 11.00
N MET A 33 6.93 -4.75 11.13
CA MET A 33 8.04 -5.15 11.99
C MET A 33 9.35 -5.14 11.21
N MET A 34 10.40 -4.61 11.84
CA MET A 34 11.75 -4.57 11.29
C MET A 34 12.64 -5.56 12.05
N SER A 35 13.44 -6.34 11.34
CA SER A 35 14.41 -7.23 11.96
C SER A 35 15.48 -6.44 12.72
N THR A 36 15.82 -6.91 13.93
CA THR A 36 16.90 -6.32 14.74
C THR A 36 18.30 -6.66 14.22
N ARG A 37 18.42 -7.64 13.33
CA ARG A 37 19.69 -8.06 12.71
C ARG A 37 19.96 -7.36 11.39
N ASN A 38 18.91 -6.98 10.67
CA ASN A 38 18.98 -6.32 9.37
C ASN A 38 17.81 -5.36 9.21
N ASN A 39 18.06 -4.06 9.21
CA ASN A 39 17.03 -3.03 9.13
C ASN A 39 16.40 -2.87 7.74
N LEU A 40 16.84 -3.65 6.75
CA LEU A 40 16.20 -3.75 5.44
C LEU A 40 15.18 -4.89 5.37
N ASP A 41 15.18 -5.78 6.36
CA ASP A 41 14.26 -6.90 6.43
C ASP A 41 13.02 -6.49 7.22
N PHE A 42 11.94 -6.26 6.48
CA PHE A 42 10.63 -5.93 7.03
C PHE A 42 9.65 -7.08 6.85
N ILE A 43 8.74 -7.25 7.80
CA ILE A 43 7.59 -8.13 7.68
C ILE A 43 6.32 -7.37 8.03
N LEU A 44 5.26 -7.63 7.27
CA LEU A 44 3.92 -7.14 7.55
C LEU A 44 3.18 -8.16 8.41
N ILE A 45 2.38 -7.70 9.36
CA ILE A 45 1.55 -8.53 10.25
C ILE A 45 0.15 -7.95 10.37
N ASP A 46 -0.75 -8.70 11.00
CA ASP A 46 -2.11 -8.26 11.30
C ASP A 46 -2.98 -7.98 10.07
N PHE A 47 -3.25 -9.05 9.31
CA PHE A 47 -4.01 -9.02 8.06
C PHE A 47 -5.54 -9.09 8.29
N GLU A 48 -6.06 -8.63 9.43
CA GLU A 48 -7.49 -8.76 9.74
C GLU A 48 -8.40 -7.99 8.77
N TYR A 49 -7.90 -6.89 8.21
CA TYR A 49 -8.58 -6.08 7.19
C TYR A 49 -8.17 -6.43 5.75
N ALA A 50 -7.33 -7.45 5.56
CA ALA A 50 -6.81 -7.77 4.24
C ALA A 50 -7.93 -8.19 3.27
N GLY A 51 -7.83 -7.73 2.02
CA GLY A 51 -8.87 -7.98 1.03
C GLY A 51 -8.54 -7.48 -0.36
N TRP A 52 -9.42 -7.79 -1.31
CA TRP A 52 -9.29 -7.32 -2.69
C TRP A 52 -9.74 -5.86 -2.80
N ASN A 53 -8.80 -4.94 -3.04
CA ASN A 53 -9.06 -3.51 -3.15
C ASN A 53 -8.15 -2.88 -4.22
N PRO A 54 -8.42 -1.67 -4.74
CA PRO A 54 -7.49 -0.98 -5.63
C PRO A 54 -6.12 -0.86 -4.96
N MET A 55 -5.04 -1.08 -5.72
CA MET A 55 -3.67 -1.01 -5.18
C MET A 55 -3.33 0.35 -4.54
N ALA A 56 -4.00 1.42 -4.98
CA ALA A 56 -3.84 2.76 -4.43
C ALA A 56 -4.33 2.86 -2.98
N MET A 57 -5.15 1.91 -2.50
CA MET A 57 -5.67 1.92 -1.13
C MET A 57 -4.55 1.78 -0.09
N ASP A 58 -3.71 0.75 -0.20
CA ASP A 58 -2.60 0.55 0.75
C ASP A 58 -1.59 1.70 0.69
N VAL A 59 -1.33 2.20 -0.52
CA VAL A 59 -0.45 3.36 -0.74
C VAL A 59 -1.01 4.59 -0.01
N ALA A 60 -2.29 4.89 -0.19
CA ALA A 60 -2.93 6.02 0.47
C ALA A 60 -3.05 5.83 1.98
N CYS A 61 -3.34 4.61 2.45
CA CYS A 61 -3.37 4.25 3.87
C CYS A 61 -2.02 4.55 4.53
N TYR A 62 -0.92 4.02 3.99
CA TYR A 62 0.41 4.25 4.54
C TYR A 62 0.82 5.74 4.52
N ILE A 63 0.54 6.46 3.43
CA ILE A 63 0.80 7.91 3.35
C ILE A 63 0.05 8.66 4.46
N ASN A 64 -1.22 8.34 4.72
CA ASN A 64 -1.99 9.00 5.77
C ASN A 64 -1.45 8.69 7.17
N GLU A 65 -1.04 7.44 7.41
CA GLU A 65 -0.49 7.01 8.71
C GLU A 65 0.84 7.69 9.06
N THR A 66 1.54 8.31 8.10
CA THR A 66 2.73 9.14 8.41
C THR A 66 2.44 10.33 9.33
N MET A 67 1.18 10.78 9.37
CA MET A 67 0.74 11.84 10.30
C MET A 67 0.37 11.29 11.68
N ASN A 68 0.21 9.98 11.85
CA ASN A 68 -0.44 9.38 13.00
C ASN A 68 0.55 8.76 13.98
N ASP A 69 0.61 9.32 15.19
CA ASP A 69 1.35 8.74 16.31
C ASP A 69 0.37 8.02 17.24
N ASN A 70 0.28 6.69 17.06
CA ASN A 70 -0.55 5.80 17.86
C ASN A 70 0.05 5.45 19.23
N SER A 71 1.01 6.24 19.72
CA SER A 71 1.65 6.01 21.02
C SER A 71 1.88 7.31 21.80
N TYR A 72 1.27 8.44 21.41
CA TYR A 72 1.47 9.73 22.09
C TYR A 72 0.40 10.05 23.15
N PRO A 73 0.77 10.49 24.38
CA PRO A 73 2.13 10.64 24.93
C PRO A 73 2.68 9.35 25.55
N GLY A 74 1.96 8.22 25.43
CA GLY A 74 2.31 6.87 25.85
C GLY A 74 1.13 5.90 25.65
N ASP A 75 1.40 4.60 25.83
CA ASP A 75 0.46 3.46 25.75
C ASP A 75 -0.56 3.52 24.60
N ASN A 76 -1.78 3.99 24.89
CA ASN A 76 -2.94 3.97 23.98
C ASN A 76 -3.34 5.38 23.49
N GLY A 77 -2.46 6.36 23.63
CA GLY A 77 -2.73 7.72 23.19
C GLY A 77 -2.52 7.87 21.68
N ILE A 78 -3.37 8.70 21.04
CA ILE A 78 -3.30 8.99 19.61
C ILE A 78 -3.11 10.49 19.43
N LYS A 79 -2.18 10.87 18.54
CA LYS A 79 -2.02 12.26 18.11
C LYS A 79 -1.68 12.36 16.64
N TRP A 80 -2.31 13.33 15.98
CA TRP A 80 -2.01 13.67 14.59
C TRP A 80 -1.04 14.84 14.50
N TYR A 81 -0.03 14.66 13.67
CA TYR A 81 0.95 15.67 13.29
C TYR A 81 0.81 15.93 11.79
N LEU A 82 -0.11 16.83 11.42
CA LEU A 82 -0.42 17.08 10.00
C LEU A 82 0.78 17.55 9.18
N THR A 83 1.79 18.15 9.83
CA THR A 83 3.05 18.55 9.21
C THR A 83 3.94 17.37 8.82
N ASN A 84 3.66 16.16 9.32
CA ASN A 84 4.40 14.94 9.00
C ASN A 84 3.82 14.19 7.79
N LEU A 85 2.72 14.68 7.20
CA LEU A 85 2.25 14.13 5.94
C LEU A 85 3.39 14.17 4.93
N MET A 86 3.64 13.04 4.26
CA MET A 86 4.62 12.98 3.19
C MET A 86 4.45 14.17 2.24
N THR A 87 5.54 14.86 1.95
CA THR A 87 5.57 15.90 0.91
C THR A 87 5.25 15.29 -0.45
N LEU A 88 4.86 16.12 -1.42
CA LEU A 88 4.58 15.63 -2.79
C LEU A 88 5.77 14.87 -3.40
N ARG A 89 7.00 15.30 -3.08
CA ARG A 89 8.21 14.61 -3.52
C ARG A 89 8.35 13.23 -2.90
N GLU A 90 8.12 13.09 -1.59
CA GLU A 90 8.19 11.80 -0.90
C GLU A 90 7.10 10.84 -1.39
N GLN A 91 5.87 11.36 -1.59
CA GLN A 91 4.79 10.58 -2.18
C GLN A 91 5.15 10.10 -3.59
N GLU A 92 5.72 10.96 -4.43
CA GLU A 92 6.15 10.60 -5.78
C GLU A 92 7.21 9.48 -5.77
N GLU A 93 8.25 9.60 -4.93
CA GLU A 93 9.29 8.58 -4.81
C GLU A 93 8.73 7.25 -4.26
N PHE A 94 7.84 7.31 -3.27
CA PHE A 94 7.17 6.13 -2.72
C PHE A 94 6.30 5.43 -3.76
N ILE A 95 5.44 6.18 -4.45
CA ILE A 95 4.53 5.66 -5.50
C ILE A 95 5.34 5.05 -6.64
N LYS A 96 6.39 5.73 -7.13
CA LYS A 96 7.24 5.20 -8.19
C LYS A 96 7.94 3.91 -7.77
N THR A 97 8.44 3.84 -6.54
CA THR A 97 9.10 2.64 -6.01
C THR A 97 8.12 1.49 -5.88
N TYR A 98 6.93 1.74 -5.34
CA TYR A 98 5.85 0.76 -5.23
C TYR A 98 5.42 0.22 -6.60
N LEU A 99 5.14 1.11 -7.57
CA LEU A 99 4.75 0.70 -8.92
C LEU A 99 5.89 -0.06 -9.62
N LYS A 100 7.14 0.39 -9.51
CA LYS A 100 8.30 -0.32 -10.05
C LYS A 100 8.37 -1.74 -9.49
N GLN A 101 8.22 -1.91 -8.17
CA GLN A 101 8.24 -3.23 -7.54
C GLN A 101 7.06 -4.10 -7.99
N TYR A 102 5.87 -3.51 -8.11
CA TYR A 102 4.69 -4.21 -8.60
C TYR A 102 4.87 -4.71 -10.04
N PHE A 103 5.27 -3.82 -10.96
CA PHE A 103 5.42 -4.15 -12.38
C PHE A 103 6.57 -5.12 -12.64
N LEU A 104 7.69 -5.02 -11.90
CA LEU A 104 8.83 -5.91 -12.12
C LEU A 104 8.58 -7.34 -11.64
N ASN A 105 7.79 -7.53 -10.59
CA ASN A 105 7.67 -8.84 -9.92
C ASN A 105 6.31 -9.52 -10.10
N TYR A 106 5.24 -8.76 -10.41
CA TYR A 106 3.87 -9.30 -10.39
C TYR A 106 3.08 -9.05 -11.68
N MET A 107 3.58 -8.25 -12.61
CA MET A 107 2.96 -8.11 -13.93
C MET A 107 3.61 -9.08 -14.93
N PRO A 108 2.80 -9.77 -15.76
CA PRO A 108 3.33 -10.63 -16.82
C PRO A 108 4.19 -9.80 -17.77
N GLN A 109 5.41 -10.27 -18.07
CA GLN A 109 6.19 -9.70 -19.15
C GLN A 109 5.58 -10.14 -20.48
N LYS A 110 5.43 -9.22 -21.43
CA LYS A 110 5.07 -9.60 -22.81
C LYS A 110 6.25 -10.38 -23.39
N GLU A 111 6.00 -11.63 -23.78
CA GLU A 111 6.90 -12.44 -24.62
C GLU A 111 7.13 -11.79 -25.98
#